data_AF-A0A9E2XJN5-F1
#
_entry.id   AF-A0A9E2XJN5-F1
#
_cell.length_a   1.000
_cell.length_b   1.000
_cell.length_c   1.000
_cell.angle_alpha   90.00
_cell.angle_beta   90.00
_cell.angle_gamma   90.00
#
_symmetry.space_group_name_H-M   'P 1'
#
loop_
_entity.id
_entity.type
_entity.pdbx_description
1 polymer ?
#
loop_
_entity_poly.entity_id
_entity_poly.type
_entity_poly.pdbx_seq_one_letter_code
_entity_poly.pdbx_strand_id
1 'polypeptide(L)'
;MTLIEQKRELRRAMLERRAALGEAERRAASQALAEMYRQERPFAARGVVTGFWPINDELDIRPLMQELADAGCRLALPVVQGKGKPLVFRAWSPGEPLDAGVFGTFHPAADRPALEPDALLVPLLACDEEGWRVGYGGGFYDRTLRGLRTRRHVTAVGVAFDAQLISAVPHGADDERLDWLLTDKRACAFV
;
A
#
# COMPACT_ATOMS: atom_id res chain seq x y z
N MET A 1 -3.18 14.13 -25.01
CA MET A 1 -2.72 12.90 -24.34
C MET A 1 -3.87 12.34 -23.54
N THR A 2 -4.19 11.06 -23.70
CA THR A 2 -5.26 10.38 -22.97
C THR A 2 -4.86 10.15 -21.50
N LEU A 3 -5.83 9.90 -20.63
CA LEU A 3 -5.58 9.58 -19.21
C LEU A 3 -4.67 8.34 -19.05
N ILE A 4 -4.84 7.34 -19.92
CA ILE A 4 -4.02 6.11 -19.92
C ILE A 4 -2.56 6.45 -20.24
N GLU A 5 -2.33 7.29 -21.24
CA GLU A 5 -0.98 7.73 -21.63
C GLU A 5 -0.33 8.55 -20.52
N GLN A 6 -1.06 9.51 -19.91
CA GLN A 6 -0.59 10.29 -18.77
C GLN A 6 -0.15 9.41 -17.60
N LYS A 7 -0.99 8.45 -17.20
CA LYS A 7 -0.63 7.52 -16.12
C LYS A 7 0.56 6.63 -16.49
N ARG A 8 0.70 6.22 -17.76
CA ARG A 8 1.83 5.40 -18.22
C ARG A 8 3.15 6.17 -18.13
N GLU A 9 3.17 7.41 -18.59
CA GLU A 9 4.34 8.28 -18.50
C GLU A 9 4.73 8.55 -17.05
N LEU A 10 3.73 8.85 -16.20
CA LEU A 10 3.97 9.05 -14.78
C LEU A 10 4.56 7.81 -14.11
N ARG A 11 4.02 6.61 -14.38
CA ARG A 11 4.60 5.36 -13.83
C ARG A 11 6.07 5.21 -14.18
N ARG A 12 6.46 5.47 -15.43
CA ARG A 12 7.85 5.38 -15.87
C ARG A 12 8.73 6.36 -15.08
N ALA A 13 8.33 7.64 -15.04
CA ALA A 13 9.09 8.67 -14.34
C ALA A 13 9.25 8.37 -12.83
N MET A 14 8.21 7.84 -12.20
CA MET A 14 8.25 7.53 -10.77
C MET A 14 9.04 6.26 -10.44
N LEU A 15 9.03 5.27 -11.33
CA LEU A 15 9.92 4.11 -11.22
C LEU A 15 11.39 4.54 -11.32
N GLU A 16 11.74 5.41 -12.27
CA GLU A 16 13.09 5.96 -12.40
C GLU A 16 13.49 6.77 -11.17
N ARG A 17 12.59 7.63 -10.66
CA ARG A 17 12.82 8.40 -9.44
C ARG A 17 13.03 7.50 -8.22
N ARG A 18 12.21 6.46 -8.06
CA ARG A 18 12.37 5.51 -6.95
C ARG A 18 13.68 4.75 -7.10
N ALA A 19 14.01 4.27 -8.29
CA ALA A 19 15.25 3.55 -8.59
C ALA A 19 16.51 4.36 -8.24
N ALA A 20 16.46 5.69 -8.34
CA ALA A 20 17.55 6.59 -7.97
C ALA A 20 17.82 6.69 -6.45
N LEU A 21 16.92 6.19 -5.59
CA LEU A 21 17.13 6.16 -4.14
C LEU A 21 18.23 5.15 -3.78
N GLY A 22 19.20 5.61 -2.99
CA GLY A 22 20.31 4.78 -2.54
C GLY A 22 19.87 3.70 -1.54
N GLU A 23 20.62 2.60 -1.47
CA GLU A 23 20.29 1.49 -0.56
C GLU A 23 20.23 1.92 0.92
N ALA A 24 21.15 2.80 1.34
CA ALA A 24 21.15 3.34 2.70
C ALA A 24 19.92 4.18 3.00
N GLU A 25 19.48 5.01 2.05
CA GLU A 25 18.26 5.81 2.17
C GLU A 25 17.03 4.91 2.29
N ARG A 26 16.95 3.86 1.47
CA ARG A 26 15.84 2.90 1.51
C ARG A 26 15.75 2.15 2.84
N ARG A 27 16.88 1.71 3.40
CA ARG A 27 16.92 1.05 4.71
C ARG A 27 16.52 1.99 5.84
N ALA A 28 16.99 3.24 5.81
CA ALA A 28 16.62 4.23 6.81
C ALA A 28 15.11 4.54 6.77
N ALA A 29 14.56 4.64 5.56
CA ALA A 29 13.14 4.92 5.33
C ALA A 29 12.20 3.87 5.96
N SER A 30 12.57 2.59 5.95
CA SER A 30 11.77 1.53 6.59
C SER A 30 11.61 1.72 8.09
N GLN A 31 12.66 2.13 8.79
CA GLN A 31 12.62 2.41 10.22
C GLN A 31 11.88 3.71 10.51
N ALA A 32 12.12 4.73 9.68
CA ALA A 32 11.44 6.02 9.78
C ALA A 32 9.92 5.90 9.57
N LEU A 33 9.46 5.01 8.68
CA LEU A 33 8.04 4.75 8.48
C LEU A 33 7.36 4.26 9.76
N ALA A 34 7.96 3.32 10.48
CA ALA A 34 7.40 2.78 11.71
C ALA A 34 7.33 3.85 12.81
N GLU A 35 8.36 4.69 12.91
CA GLU A 35 8.35 5.86 13.80
C GLU A 35 7.25 6.86 13.40
N MET A 36 7.11 7.15 12.10
CA MET A 36 6.05 8.04 11.60
C MET A 36 4.66 7.51 11.97
N TYR A 37 4.43 6.19 11.83
CA TYR A 37 3.19 5.58 12.28
C TYR A 37 2.95 5.75 13.79
N ARG A 38 3.99 5.61 14.61
CA ARG A 38 3.87 5.80 16.07
C ARG A 38 3.43 7.21 16.45
N GLN A 39 3.97 8.20 15.74
CA GLN A 39 3.70 9.62 15.97
C GLN A 39 2.30 10.00 15.52
N GLU A 40 1.92 9.59 14.31
CA GLU A 40 0.75 10.14 13.61
C GLU A 40 -0.49 9.26 13.74
N ARG A 41 -0.32 7.95 13.99
CA ARG A 41 -1.39 6.97 14.22
C ARG A 41 -2.57 7.12 13.23
N PRO A 42 -2.33 7.02 11.92
CA PRO A 42 -3.37 7.19 10.88
C PRO A 42 -4.56 6.22 11.03
N PHE A 43 -4.34 5.10 11.73
CA PHE A 43 -5.37 4.17 12.17
C PHE A 43 -5.00 3.59 13.53
N ALA A 44 -6.00 3.02 14.22
CA ALA A 44 -5.77 2.36 15.50
C ALA A 44 -5.03 1.03 15.31
N ALA A 45 -4.05 0.74 16.17
CA ALA A 45 -3.35 -0.54 16.24
C ALA A 45 -4.25 -1.65 16.85
N ARG A 46 -5.37 -1.96 16.21
CA ARG A 46 -6.31 -3.01 16.59
C ARG A 46 -7.06 -3.53 15.36
N GLY A 47 -7.72 -4.68 15.50
CA GLY A 47 -8.52 -5.26 14.42
C GLY A 47 -7.64 -5.90 13.35
N VAL A 48 -8.12 -5.87 12.10
CA VAL A 48 -7.44 -6.43 10.93
C VAL A 48 -6.73 -5.32 10.17
N VAL A 49 -5.41 -5.43 10.03
CA VAL A 49 -4.61 -4.52 9.21
C VAL A 49 -4.01 -5.32 8.07
N THR A 50 -4.20 -4.86 6.83
CA THR A 50 -3.49 -5.45 5.69
C THR A 50 -2.30 -4.63 5.28
N GLY A 51 -1.18 -5.31 5.07
CA GLY A 51 -0.01 -4.78 4.38
C GLY A 51 0.18 -5.43 3.02
N PHE A 52 1.25 -5.07 2.32
CA PHE A 52 1.76 -5.78 1.16
C PHE A 52 3.13 -6.38 1.49
N TRP A 53 3.50 -7.44 0.77
CA TRP A 53 4.88 -7.90 0.80
C TRP A 53 5.69 -7.07 -0.22
N PRO A 54 6.69 -6.28 0.20
CA PRO A 54 7.40 -5.39 -0.69
C PRO A 54 8.03 -6.13 -1.86
N ILE A 55 7.86 -5.60 -3.07
CA ILE A 55 8.48 -6.12 -4.29
C ILE A 55 9.48 -5.11 -4.86
N ASN A 56 10.48 -5.62 -5.59
CA ASN A 56 11.52 -4.82 -6.23
C ASN A 56 12.20 -3.87 -5.22
N ASP A 57 11.92 -2.58 -5.37
CA ASP A 57 12.53 -1.48 -4.66
C ASP A 57 11.44 -0.65 -3.95
N GLU A 58 10.33 -1.28 -3.56
CA GLU A 58 9.33 -0.67 -2.69
C GLU A 58 9.88 -0.36 -1.30
N LEU A 59 9.25 0.61 -0.63
CA LEU A 59 9.55 0.88 0.77
C LEU A 59 9.18 -0.35 1.60
N ASP A 60 10.15 -0.87 2.36
CA ASP A 60 9.93 -2.05 3.17
C ASP A 60 9.10 -1.73 4.41
N ILE A 61 7.87 -2.22 4.43
CA ILE A 61 6.89 -2.03 5.52
C ILE A 61 6.94 -3.13 6.58
N ARG A 62 7.77 -4.17 6.41
CA ARG A 62 7.79 -5.34 7.31
C ARG A 62 8.09 -4.97 8.77
N PRO A 63 8.97 -4.00 9.09
CA PRO A 63 9.14 -3.54 10.47
C PRO A 63 7.84 -3.00 11.08
N LEU A 64 7.11 -2.16 10.35
CA LEU A 64 5.80 -1.66 10.78
C LEU A 64 4.78 -2.79 10.95
N MET A 65 4.76 -3.76 10.02
CA MET A 65 3.89 -4.93 10.14
C MET A 65 4.19 -5.74 11.41
N GLN A 66 5.47 -5.94 11.76
CA GLN A 66 5.85 -6.60 13.01
C GLN A 66 5.30 -5.85 14.22
N GLU A 67 5.51 -4.53 14.29
CA GLU A 67 5.00 -3.71 15.40
C GLU A 67 3.47 -3.76 15.54
N LEU A 68 2.75 -3.81 14.42
CA LEU A 68 1.29 -3.95 14.42
C LEU A 68 0.86 -5.33 14.97
N ALA A 69 1.55 -6.40 14.60
CA ALA A 69 1.31 -7.73 15.18
C ALA A 69 1.60 -7.74 16.68
N ASP A 70 2.72 -7.16 17.11
CA ASP A 70 3.12 -7.08 18.52
C ASP A 70 2.11 -6.27 19.35
N ALA A 71 1.46 -5.28 18.73
CA ALA A 71 0.36 -4.51 19.29
C ALA A 71 -1.00 -5.26 19.29
N GLY A 72 -1.06 -6.50 18.80
CA GLY A 72 -2.25 -7.35 18.79
C GLY A 72 -3.14 -7.21 17.55
N CYS A 73 -2.67 -6.59 16.47
CA CYS A 73 -3.40 -6.58 15.19
C CYS A 73 -3.37 -7.96 14.55
N ARG A 74 -4.47 -8.33 13.89
CA ARG A 74 -4.51 -9.48 12.99
C ARG A 74 -4.03 -9.01 11.62
N LEU A 75 -2.88 -9.51 11.18
CA LEU A 75 -2.34 -9.10 9.89
C LEU A 75 -2.93 -9.91 8.75
N ALA A 76 -3.03 -9.26 7.59
CA ALA A 76 -3.40 -9.90 6.35
C ALA A 76 -2.53 -9.42 5.19
N LEU A 77 -2.33 -10.28 4.20
CA LEU A 77 -1.64 -9.94 2.95
C LEU A 77 -2.55 -10.18 1.74
N PRO A 78 -2.43 -9.37 0.67
CA PRO A 78 -3.26 -9.46 -0.51
C PRO A 78 -2.91 -10.67 -1.37
N VAL A 79 -3.95 -11.32 -1.89
CA VAL A 79 -3.89 -12.40 -2.88
C VAL A 79 -4.59 -11.91 -4.15
N VAL A 80 -3.85 -11.93 -5.26
CA VAL A 80 -4.41 -11.58 -6.58
C VAL A 80 -5.24 -12.74 -7.12
N GLN A 81 -6.54 -12.51 -7.32
CA GLN A 81 -7.48 -13.53 -7.83
C GLN A 81 -7.52 -13.65 -9.36
N GLY A 82 -6.76 -12.81 -10.06
CA GLY A 82 -6.74 -12.70 -11.53
C GLY A 82 -7.04 -11.29 -12.02
N LYS A 83 -6.80 -11.06 -13.32
CA LYS A 83 -7.00 -9.75 -13.96
C LYS A 83 -8.45 -9.28 -13.81
N GLY A 84 -8.64 -8.00 -13.47
CA GLY A 84 -9.97 -7.39 -13.33
C GLY A 84 -10.74 -7.77 -12.05
N LYS A 85 -10.18 -8.62 -11.19
CA LYS A 85 -10.80 -8.97 -9.89
C LYS A 85 -10.28 -8.07 -8.76
N PRO A 86 -11.04 -7.89 -7.66
CA PRO A 86 -10.53 -7.30 -6.43
C PRO A 86 -9.53 -8.26 -5.74
N LEU A 87 -8.76 -7.71 -4.80
CA LEU A 87 -7.88 -8.50 -3.93
C LEU A 87 -8.72 -9.24 -2.89
N VAL A 88 -8.24 -10.41 -2.49
CA VAL A 88 -8.67 -11.09 -1.27
C VAL A 88 -7.52 -11.00 -0.27
N PHE A 89 -7.82 -10.69 0.99
CA PHE A 89 -6.80 -10.63 2.03
C PHE A 89 -6.84 -11.91 2.85
N ARG A 90 -5.68 -12.55 3.03
CA ARG A 90 -5.58 -13.77 3.86
C ARG A 90 -4.73 -13.51 5.08
N ALA A 91 -5.11 -14.16 6.18
CA ALA A 91 -4.41 -14.07 7.45
C ALA A 91 -2.95 -14.48 7.30
N TRP A 92 -2.07 -13.68 7.89
CA TRP A 92 -0.64 -13.93 7.95
C TRP A 92 -0.10 -13.49 9.30
N SER A 93 0.92 -14.18 9.80
CA SER A 93 1.67 -13.77 10.99
C SER A 93 3.16 -13.67 10.65
N PRO A 94 3.92 -12.76 11.30
CA PRO A 94 5.36 -12.70 11.09
C PRO A 94 6.05 -14.05 11.31
N GLY A 95 6.90 -14.44 10.36
CA GLY A 95 7.57 -15.75 10.34
C GLY A 95 6.79 -16.86 9.64
N GLU A 96 5.49 -16.68 9.32
CA GLU A 96 4.76 -17.65 8.50
C GLU A 96 5.28 -17.66 7.05
N PRO A 97 5.37 -18.84 6.42
CA PRO A 97 5.82 -18.96 5.03
C PRO A 97 4.84 -18.30 4.06
N LEU A 98 5.35 -17.88 2.91
CA LEU A 98 4.60 -17.27 1.82
C LEU A 98 4.82 -18.02 0.52
N ASP A 99 3.75 -18.10 -0.27
CA ASP A 99 3.80 -18.62 -1.63
C ASP A 99 4.14 -17.52 -2.62
N ALA A 100 4.86 -17.88 -3.68
CA ALA A 100 5.12 -16.98 -4.80
C ALA A 100 3.83 -16.76 -5.61
N GLY A 101 3.49 -15.49 -5.81
CA GLY A 101 2.33 -15.05 -6.57
C GLY A 101 2.67 -14.56 -7.98
N VAL A 102 1.70 -13.89 -8.59
CA VAL A 102 1.89 -13.18 -9.86
C VAL A 102 2.60 -11.85 -9.65
N PHE A 103 3.22 -11.30 -10.70
CA PHE A 103 3.90 -9.99 -10.67
C PHE A 103 5.02 -9.88 -9.62
N GLY A 104 5.64 -11.01 -9.24
CA GLY A 104 6.71 -11.05 -8.23
C GLY A 104 6.24 -10.85 -6.79
N THR A 105 4.93 -10.90 -6.54
CA THR A 105 4.34 -10.79 -5.20
C THR A 105 4.50 -12.08 -4.40
N PHE A 106 4.34 -11.96 -3.08
CA PHE A 106 4.25 -13.08 -2.16
C PHE A 106 2.96 -12.98 -1.36
N HIS A 107 2.32 -14.11 -1.10
CA HIS A 107 1.05 -14.13 -0.39
C HIS A 107 0.89 -15.38 0.49
N PRO A 108 -0.01 -15.37 1.47
CA PRO A 108 -0.26 -16.52 2.32
C PRO A 108 -0.89 -17.65 1.53
N ALA A 109 -0.73 -18.88 2.02
CA ALA A 109 -1.31 -20.07 1.42
C ALA A 109 -2.85 -19.99 1.31
N ALA A 110 -3.40 -20.72 0.34
CA ALA A 110 -4.83 -20.66 0.01
C ALA A 110 -5.77 -21.19 1.11
N ASP A 111 -5.25 -21.96 2.06
CA ASP A 111 -5.97 -22.48 3.23
C ASP A 111 -6.03 -21.47 4.39
N ARG A 112 -5.25 -20.39 4.34
CA ARG A 112 -5.28 -19.33 5.35
C ARG A 112 -6.61 -18.60 5.32
N PRO A 113 -7.23 -18.30 6.49
CA PRO A 113 -8.53 -17.63 6.54
C PRO A 113 -8.55 -16.30 5.79
N ALA A 114 -9.61 -16.05 5.03
CA ALA A 114 -9.85 -14.74 4.45
C ALA A 114 -10.26 -13.74 5.54
N LEU A 115 -9.70 -12.54 5.51
CA LEU A 115 -9.98 -11.47 6.45
C LEU A 115 -10.46 -10.21 5.72
N GLU A 116 -11.30 -9.41 6.37
CA GLU A 116 -11.65 -8.09 5.89
C GLU A 116 -10.90 -7.01 6.69
N PRO A 117 -10.07 -6.18 6.06
CA PRO A 117 -9.25 -5.20 6.75
C PRO A 117 -10.05 -4.00 7.26
N ASP A 118 -9.75 -3.55 8.47
CA ASP A 118 -10.13 -2.24 9.01
C ASP A 118 -9.24 -1.13 8.43
N ALA A 119 -7.95 -1.43 8.22
CA ALA A 119 -6.98 -0.53 7.60
C ALA A 119 -6.15 -1.24 6.53
N LEU A 120 -5.84 -0.53 5.45
CA LEU A 120 -5.04 -1.01 4.33
C LEU A 120 -3.81 -0.15 4.15
N LEU A 121 -2.62 -0.75 4.26
CA LEU A 121 -1.39 -0.15 3.76
C LEU A 121 -1.28 -0.44 2.26
N VAL A 122 -1.29 0.61 1.45
CA VAL A 122 -1.44 0.54 -0.01
C VAL A 122 -0.12 0.94 -0.69
N PRO A 123 0.51 0.05 -1.47
CA PRO A 123 1.70 0.40 -2.25
C PRO A 123 1.32 1.30 -3.42
N LEU A 124 2.23 2.22 -3.77
CA LEU A 124 2.02 3.19 -4.84
C LEU A 124 3.34 3.61 -5.50
N LEU A 125 3.22 4.25 -6.67
CA LEU A 125 4.32 4.86 -7.43
C LEU A 125 4.32 6.38 -7.28
N ALA A 126 3.15 7.01 -7.26
CA ALA A 126 2.97 8.43 -6.93
C ALA A 126 1.71 8.64 -6.12
N CYS A 127 1.74 9.65 -5.25
CA CYS A 127 0.59 10.20 -4.54
C CYS A 127 0.65 11.73 -4.68
N ASP A 128 -0.50 12.39 -4.72
CA ASP A 128 -0.57 13.84 -4.58
C ASP A 128 -1.15 14.27 -3.22
N GLU A 129 -1.22 15.59 -3.01
CA GLU A 129 -1.71 16.22 -1.79
C GLU A 129 -3.22 16.06 -1.58
N GLU A 130 -3.96 15.59 -2.60
CA GLU A 130 -5.37 15.28 -2.52
C GLU A 130 -5.62 13.79 -2.24
N GLY A 131 -4.57 12.97 -2.15
CA GLY A 131 -4.68 11.53 -1.89
C GLY A 131 -4.99 10.71 -3.14
N TRP A 132 -4.91 11.29 -4.34
CA TRP A 132 -4.93 10.50 -5.57
C TRP A 132 -3.61 9.79 -5.74
N ARG A 133 -3.65 8.54 -6.22
CA ARG A 133 -2.46 7.72 -6.38
C ARG A 133 -2.37 7.07 -7.74
N VAL A 134 -1.14 6.77 -8.15
CA VAL A 134 -0.86 5.86 -9.25
C VAL A 134 -0.12 4.64 -8.72
N GLY A 135 -0.67 3.45 -8.95
CA GLY A 135 0.03 2.18 -8.77
C GLY A 135 0.52 1.58 -10.09
N TYR A 136 0.85 0.29 -10.09
CA TYR A 136 1.41 -0.43 -11.25
C TYR A 136 0.46 -0.65 -12.45
N GLY A 137 -0.81 -0.23 -12.34
CA GLY A 137 -1.76 -0.25 -13.46
C GLY A 137 -2.72 -1.45 -13.52
N GLY A 138 -2.64 -2.38 -12.56
CA GLY A 138 -3.60 -3.49 -12.46
C GLY A 138 -5.00 -3.09 -11.93
N GLY A 139 -5.14 -1.90 -11.33
CA GLY A 139 -6.39 -1.41 -10.72
C GLY A 139 -6.90 -2.28 -9.55
N PHE A 140 -6.03 -3.11 -8.95
CA PHE A 140 -6.41 -4.05 -7.91
C PHE A 140 -6.92 -3.32 -6.66
N TYR A 141 -6.18 -2.33 -6.17
CA TYR A 141 -6.58 -1.57 -5.00
C TYR A 141 -7.82 -0.70 -5.26
N ASP A 142 -7.99 -0.11 -6.44
CA ASP A 142 -9.19 0.69 -6.74
C ASP A 142 -10.47 -0.14 -6.68
N ARG A 143 -10.48 -1.31 -7.33
CA ARG A 143 -11.63 -2.24 -7.24
C ARG A 143 -11.86 -2.74 -5.82
N THR A 144 -10.79 -2.96 -5.06
CA THR A 144 -10.86 -3.48 -3.69
C THR A 144 -11.41 -2.43 -2.74
N LEU A 145 -10.89 -1.20 -2.79
CA LEU A 145 -11.32 -0.08 -1.95
C LEU A 145 -12.77 0.28 -2.24
N ARG A 146 -13.17 0.37 -3.52
CA ARG A 146 -14.57 0.58 -3.91
C ARG A 146 -15.48 -0.45 -3.28
N GLY A 147 -15.16 -1.74 -3.46
CA GLY A 147 -15.95 -2.84 -2.93
C GLY A 147 -16.02 -2.87 -1.40
N LEU A 148 -14.94 -2.54 -0.70
CA LEU A 148 -14.92 -2.46 0.76
C LEU A 148 -15.73 -1.27 1.29
N ARG A 149 -15.53 -0.07 0.72
CA ARG A 149 -16.19 1.17 1.14
C ARG A 149 -17.70 1.13 0.98
N THR A 150 -18.24 0.33 0.05
CA THR A 150 -19.69 0.11 -0.07
C THR A 150 -20.30 -0.68 1.09
N ARG A 151 -19.49 -1.41 1.86
CA ARG A 151 -19.96 -2.36 2.88
C ARG A 151 -19.57 -1.97 4.30
N ARG A 152 -18.49 -1.22 4.44
CA ARG A 152 -17.92 -0.83 5.75
C ARG A 152 -16.99 0.36 5.63
N HIS A 153 -16.74 1.01 6.76
CA HIS A 153 -15.63 1.94 6.87
C HIS A 153 -14.30 1.18 6.83
N VAL A 154 -13.35 1.72 6.05
CA VAL A 154 -11.97 1.25 5.95
C VAL A 154 -11.05 2.47 5.81
N THR A 155 -9.88 2.42 6.44
CA THR A 155 -8.84 3.45 6.30
C THR A 155 -7.79 3.00 5.29
N ALA A 156 -7.69 3.68 4.15
CA ALA A 156 -6.68 3.45 3.13
C ALA A 156 -5.48 4.38 3.35
N VAL A 157 -4.34 3.80 3.72
CA VAL A 157 -3.08 4.52 3.94
C VAL A 157 -2.11 4.19 2.83
N GLY A 158 -1.79 5.16 1.98
CA GLY A 158 -0.69 5.01 1.03
C GLY A 158 0.63 4.93 1.76
N VAL A 159 1.49 4.00 1.36
CA VAL A 159 2.85 3.89 1.90
C VAL A 159 3.86 4.02 0.78
N ALA A 160 4.77 4.99 0.92
CA ALA A 160 5.72 5.33 -0.12
C ALA A 160 6.96 6.06 0.44
N PHE A 161 8.03 6.12 -0.34
CA PHE A 161 9.09 7.10 -0.04
C PHE A 161 8.57 8.53 -0.25
N ASP A 162 9.11 9.50 0.48
CA ASP A 162 8.69 10.90 0.37
C ASP A 162 8.88 11.47 -1.05
N ALA A 163 9.90 10.99 -1.77
CA ALA A 163 10.16 11.32 -3.17
C ALA A 163 9.01 10.96 -4.13
N GLN A 164 8.07 10.12 -3.68
CA GLN A 164 6.89 9.70 -4.44
C GLN A 164 5.68 10.62 -4.27
N LEU A 165 5.77 11.63 -3.40
CA LEU A 165 4.79 12.71 -3.33
C LEU A 165 5.05 13.69 -4.49
N ILE A 166 4.01 14.00 -5.26
CA ILE A 166 4.05 14.90 -6.41
C ILE A 166 2.90 15.92 -6.32
N SER A 167 2.93 16.95 -7.17
CA SER A 167 1.91 18.01 -7.14
C SER A 167 0.54 17.56 -7.63
N ALA A 168 0.47 16.65 -8.60
CA ALA A 168 -0.81 16.21 -9.16
C ALA A 168 -0.69 14.82 -9.79
N VAL A 169 -1.64 13.94 -9.45
CA VAL A 169 -1.81 12.63 -10.07
C VAL A 169 -2.97 12.68 -11.06
N PRO A 170 -2.76 12.30 -12.34
CA PRO A 170 -3.86 12.15 -13.28
C PRO A 170 -4.77 11.00 -12.83
N HIS A 171 -6.07 11.29 -12.66
CA HIS A 171 -7.07 10.36 -12.13
C HIS A 171 -8.39 10.45 -12.93
N GLY A 172 -9.29 9.50 -12.72
CA GLY A 172 -10.61 9.43 -13.33
C GLY A 172 -11.62 8.73 -12.41
N ALA A 173 -12.84 8.54 -12.89
CA ALA A 173 -13.98 8.06 -12.08
C ALA A 173 -13.78 6.68 -11.45
N ASP A 174 -12.88 5.87 -12.01
CA ASP A 174 -12.57 4.53 -11.52
C ASP A 174 -11.40 4.49 -10.52
N ASP A 175 -10.77 5.61 -10.17
CA ASP A 175 -9.73 5.65 -9.15
C ASP A 175 -10.32 5.93 -7.78
N GLU A 176 -9.73 5.32 -6.74
CA GLU A 176 -10.14 5.55 -5.35
C GLU A 176 -9.09 6.38 -4.63
N ARG A 177 -9.49 7.45 -3.92
CA ARG A 177 -8.58 8.25 -3.07
C ARG A 177 -8.10 7.47 -1.86
N LEU A 178 -6.90 7.80 -1.40
CA LEU A 178 -6.40 7.42 -0.08
C LEU A 178 -7.02 8.33 1.00
N ASP A 179 -7.06 7.83 2.23
CA ASP A 179 -7.45 8.61 3.41
C ASP A 179 -6.21 9.22 4.08
N TRP A 180 -5.06 8.55 3.95
CA TRP A 180 -3.76 9.03 4.43
C TRP A 180 -2.62 8.68 3.49
N LEU A 181 -1.54 9.45 3.57
CA LEU A 181 -0.21 9.08 3.07
C LEU A 181 0.75 9.00 4.25
N LEU A 182 1.51 7.91 4.33
CA LEU A 182 2.59 7.71 5.29
C LEU A 182 3.90 7.50 4.53
N THR A 183 4.87 8.37 4.77
CA THR A 183 6.21 8.29 4.18
C THR A 183 7.29 8.16 5.25
N ASP A 184 8.54 8.04 4.82
CA ASP A 184 9.71 8.11 5.69
C ASP A 184 9.97 9.50 6.28
N LYS A 185 9.28 10.55 5.82
CA LYS A 185 9.52 11.94 6.25
C LYS A 185 8.28 12.67 6.73
N ARG A 186 7.07 12.23 6.37
CA ARG A 186 5.81 12.87 6.78
C ARG A 186 4.64 11.91 6.80
N ALA A 187 3.57 12.32 7.50
CA ALA A 187 2.24 11.79 7.29
C ALA A 187 1.29 12.92 6.85
N CYS A 188 0.37 12.60 5.95
CA CYS A 188 -0.67 13.53 5.49
C CYS A 188 -2.03 12.85 5.63
N ALA A 189 -2.98 13.50 6.29
CA ALA A 189 -4.38 13.12 6.25
C ALA A 189 -5.05 13.84 5.07
N PHE A 190 -5.88 13.10 4.32
CA PHE A 190 -6.66 13.67 3.23
C PHE A 190 -8.11 13.81 3.68
N VAL A 191 -8.61 15.04 3.63
CA VAL A 191 -10.00 15.40 3.96
C VAL A 191 -10.89 15.36 2.73
#